data_AF-A0A8J3LBL7-F1
#
_entry.id   AF-A0A8J3LBL7-F1
#
_cell.length_a   1.000
_cell.length_b   1.000
_cell.length_c   1.000
_cell.angle_alpha   90.00
_cell.angle_beta   90.00
_cell.angle_gamma   90.00
#
_symmetry.space_group_name_H-M   'P 1'
#
loop_
_entity.id
_entity.type
_entity.pdbx_description
1 polymer ?
#
loop_
_entity_poly.entity_id
_entity_poly.type
_entity_poly.pdbx_seq_one_letter_code
_entity_poly.pdbx_strand_id
1 'polypeptide(L)'
;MNTEDRPRRRSGLRLAVAAAVAALVVVSAAGVAVAGSDTVAAPAAAARTDAFTRDQVGDIGLEPNPSGLPFWASPDIKVCATALGCASDQPLTVGGTAYVFITLNVPGPYGTGVSNGTMNVYWTLLGGAAQWPADWTSIGSVAVPASPGVTTITIPWVGVPDDGPAPGAHFCLLSRWVSPTDPMTFEGPNTVANTTANNNISWHNVAPIPVNAGTSTGTTVPFAVGNVANVPTDNDLVFGQGADRRFENVGGKVVVDLGGQLFQRWQQAGAKGTAIRPIGGTKIQILDLATARIAGIRINPGERPQVLLNFTAAQPASTVFPITVTQFGPGHAGAQPTDIGGVQYDVTVRRG
;
A
#
# COMPACT_ATOMS: atom_id res chain seq x y z
N MET A 1 42.42 -19.53 -59.53
CA MET A 1 43.27 -19.73 -60.70
C MET A 1 44.06 -18.44 -60.90
N ASN A 2 45.36 -18.50 -60.59
CA ASN A 2 46.49 -17.67 -61.06
C ASN A 2 46.47 -16.14 -60.76
N THR A 3 47.25 -15.65 -59.78
CA THR A 3 48.72 -15.30 -59.73
C THR A 3 48.99 -13.87 -60.23
N GLU A 4 49.44 -12.99 -59.32
CA GLU A 4 50.77 -12.33 -59.27
C GLU A 4 50.83 -11.04 -60.14
N ASP A 5 51.55 -9.95 -59.83
CA ASP A 5 52.68 -9.73 -58.95
C ASP A 5 52.87 -8.23 -58.57
N ARG A 6 53.71 -8.03 -57.56
CA ARG A 6 54.24 -6.88 -56.78
C ARG A 6 55.09 -5.82 -57.54
N PRO A 7 55.94 -4.96 -56.89
CA PRO A 7 55.81 -4.03 -55.74
C PRO A 7 56.57 -2.69 -55.94
N ARG A 8 56.62 -1.80 -54.92
CA ARG A 8 57.85 -1.04 -54.60
C ARG A 8 57.97 -0.64 -53.11
N ARG A 9 59.14 -1.00 -52.54
CA ARG A 9 59.70 -0.69 -51.22
C ARG A 9 60.17 0.76 -51.11
N ARG A 10 60.35 1.27 -49.88
CA ARG A 10 61.68 1.70 -49.36
C ARG A 10 61.71 1.84 -47.83
N SER A 11 62.87 1.45 -47.29
CA SER A 11 63.25 1.28 -45.89
C SER A 11 64.06 2.46 -45.34
N GLY A 12 64.22 2.53 -44.02
CA GLY A 12 65.35 3.17 -43.31
C GLY A 12 65.05 3.21 -41.80
N LEU A 13 65.54 2.28 -40.96
CA LEU A 13 66.87 2.01 -40.38
C LEU A 13 66.99 2.57 -38.95
N ARG A 14 67.47 1.68 -38.06
CA ARG A 14 67.60 1.73 -36.60
C ARG A 14 68.80 2.57 -36.14
N LEU A 15 68.82 3.02 -34.88
CA LEU A 15 69.87 2.66 -33.89
C LEU A 15 69.54 3.16 -32.48
N ALA A 16 69.92 2.37 -31.47
CA ALA A 16 69.91 2.70 -30.05
C ALA A 16 71.35 2.97 -29.57
N VAL A 17 71.53 3.84 -28.57
CA VAL A 17 72.74 3.94 -27.74
C VAL A 17 72.35 4.36 -26.32
N ALA A 18 72.85 3.62 -25.34
CA ALA A 18 72.82 3.94 -23.92
C ALA A 18 74.14 4.59 -23.49
N ALA A 19 74.11 5.48 -22.49
CA ALA A 19 75.27 5.79 -21.65
C ALA A 19 74.80 6.38 -20.31
N ALA A 20 75.31 5.81 -19.22
CA ALA A 20 75.13 6.24 -17.84
C ALA A 20 76.27 7.18 -17.42
N VAL A 21 75.99 8.17 -16.56
CA VAL A 21 77.00 8.89 -15.74
C VAL A 21 76.41 9.17 -14.35
N ALA A 22 77.27 9.07 -13.34
CA ALA A 22 77.01 8.93 -11.92
C ALA A 22 77.13 10.23 -11.09
N ALA A 23 76.73 10.10 -9.81
CA ALA A 23 77.20 10.78 -8.58
C ALA A 23 76.42 11.99 -7.98
N LEU A 24 75.64 11.71 -6.90
CA LEU A 24 75.74 12.17 -5.48
C LEU A 24 76.65 13.42 -5.19
N VAL A 25 76.44 14.41 -4.29
CA VAL A 25 75.53 14.83 -3.19
C VAL A 25 75.76 16.35 -2.97
N VAL A 26 74.79 17.15 -2.53
CA VAL A 26 74.81 18.01 -1.30
C VAL A 26 73.41 18.61 -1.08
N VAL A 27 72.89 18.40 0.13
CA VAL A 27 71.62 18.92 0.66
C VAL A 27 71.74 20.40 1.01
N SER A 28 70.70 21.18 0.74
CA SER A 28 70.41 22.41 1.48
C SER A 28 68.90 22.55 1.60
N ALA A 29 68.41 22.50 2.84
CA ALA A 29 67.00 22.60 3.19
C ALA A 29 66.51 24.05 3.12
N ALA A 30 65.32 24.26 2.58
CA ALA A 30 64.29 25.19 3.07
C ALA A 30 63.07 25.08 2.15
N GLY A 31 61.95 24.63 2.69
CA GLY A 31 60.76 24.28 1.92
C GLY A 31 59.98 25.48 1.40
N VAL A 32 59.20 25.25 0.34
CA VAL A 32 58.00 26.02 0.00
C VAL A 32 57.01 25.10 -0.74
N ALA A 33 55.78 25.07 -0.22
CA ALA A 33 54.50 24.67 -0.83
C ALA A 33 54.43 23.35 -1.62
N VAL A 34 53.87 22.30 -0.98
CA VAL A 34 53.20 21.22 -1.70
C VAL A 34 51.96 21.82 -2.35
N ALA A 35 51.94 21.88 -3.69
CA ALA A 35 50.72 22.04 -4.45
C ALA A 35 49.81 20.87 -4.08
N GLY A 36 48.77 21.14 -3.29
CA GLY A 36 47.71 20.19 -3.03
C GLY A 36 47.09 19.82 -4.38
N SER A 37 47.16 18.54 -4.71
CA SER A 37 46.35 17.96 -5.77
C SER A 37 44.89 18.26 -5.47
N ASP A 38 44.25 19.07 -6.31
CA ASP A 38 42.80 19.22 -6.38
C ASP A 38 42.19 17.86 -6.74
N THR A 39 42.07 16.99 -5.75
CA THR A 39 41.03 15.97 -5.78
C THR A 39 39.75 16.75 -5.54
N VAL A 40 39.05 17.09 -6.63
CA VAL A 40 37.61 17.33 -6.57
C VAL A 40 37.04 16.07 -5.94
N ALA A 41 36.76 16.13 -4.64
CA ALA A 41 36.05 15.08 -3.95
C ALA A 41 34.77 14.87 -4.77
N ALA A 42 34.59 13.66 -5.30
CA ALA A 42 33.27 13.23 -5.72
C ALA A 42 32.31 13.61 -4.58
N PRO A 43 31.13 14.21 -4.87
CA PRO A 43 30.19 14.54 -3.81
C PRO A 43 30.04 13.29 -2.98
N ALA A 44 30.35 13.38 -1.67
CA ALA A 44 30.15 12.27 -0.76
C ALA A 44 28.74 11.77 -1.03
N ALA A 45 28.59 10.51 -1.44
CA ALA A 45 27.27 9.92 -1.60
C ALA A 45 26.53 10.22 -0.30
N ALA A 46 25.49 11.05 -0.37
CA ALA A 46 24.77 11.46 0.82
C ALA A 46 24.44 10.18 1.59
N ALA A 47 24.78 10.13 2.89
CA ALA A 47 24.58 8.93 3.68
C ALA A 47 23.13 8.47 3.52
N ARG A 48 22.94 7.22 3.10
CA ARG A 48 21.60 6.66 2.86
C ARG A 48 20.80 6.77 4.16
N THR A 49 19.68 7.46 4.08
CA THR A 49 18.67 7.48 5.13
C THR A 49 17.67 6.37 4.85
N ASP A 50 16.88 6.01 5.85
CA ASP A 50 15.79 5.04 5.68
C ASP A 50 14.69 5.45 6.65
N ALA A 51 13.51 5.71 6.11
CA ALA A 51 12.32 6.04 6.87
C ALA A 51 11.23 5.06 6.50
N PHE A 52 10.48 4.60 7.49
CA PHE A 52 9.41 3.64 7.24
C PHE A 52 8.10 4.03 7.90
N THR A 53 7.03 3.63 7.25
CA THR A 53 5.68 3.57 7.81
C THR A 53 5.29 2.11 7.91
N ARG A 54 4.70 1.69 9.02
CA ARG A 54 4.36 0.29 9.25
C ARG A 54 3.15 -0.14 8.41
N ASP A 55 3.22 -1.30 7.79
CA ASP A 55 2.08 -1.94 7.12
C ASP A 55 1.12 -2.62 8.11
N GLN A 56 1.65 -3.13 9.22
CA GLN A 56 0.87 -3.75 10.28
C GLN A 56 1.52 -3.55 11.65
N VAL A 57 0.79 -3.93 12.70
CA VAL A 57 1.34 -3.98 14.06
C VAL A 57 2.54 -4.93 14.11
N GLY A 58 3.67 -4.42 14.60
CA GLY A 58 4.91 -5.19 14.73
C GLY A 58 5.82 -5.15 13.48
N ASP A 59 5.40 -4.46 12.42
CA ASP A 59 6.30 -4.14 11.32
C ASP A 59 7.45 -3.21 11.82
N ILE A 60 8.64 -3.50 11.32
CA ILE A 60 9.90 -2.81 11.64
C ILE A 60 10.57 -2.23 10.39
N GLY A 61 9.85 -2.17 9.26
CA GLY A 61 10.31 -1.59 7.99
C GLY A 61 11.19 -2.53 7.15
N LEU A 62 11.13 -3.84 7.38
CA LEU A 62 11.85 -4.83 6.58
C LEU A 62 11.03 -5.24 5.35
N GLU A 63 11.65 -5.20 4.18
CA GLU A 63 11.01 -5.50 2.90
C GLU A 63 11.68 -6.64 2.12
N PRO A 64 10.90 -7.50 1.42
CA PRO A 64 9.44 -7.59 1.48
C PRO A 64 8.95 -7.97 2.88
N ASN A 65 7.82 -7.36 3.27
CA ASN A 65 7.23 -7.55 4.58
C ASN A 65 6.99 -9.05 4.89
N PRO A 66 7.64 -9.61 5.94
CA PRO A 66 7.64 -11.05 6.18
C PRO A 66 6.42 -11.56 6.96
N SER A 67 5.53 -10.69 7.42
CA SER A 67 4.49 -11.06 8.40
C SER A 67 3.37 -11.94 7.83
N GLY A 68 3.08 -11.81 6.54
CA GLY A 68 1.88 -12.40 5.93
C GLY A 68 0.56 -11.88 6.52
N LEU A 69 0.60 -10.82 7.34
CA LEU A 69 -0.56 -10.16 7.91
C LEU A 69 -1.16 -9.17 6.88
N PRO A 70 -2.39 -8.67 7.11
CA PRO A 70 -3.00 -7.68 6.23
C PRO A 70 -2.15 -6.39 6.11
N PHE A 71 -1.54 -6.20 4.95
CA PHE A 71 -0.73 -5.00 4.61
C PHE A 71 -1.57 -3.73 4.44
N TRP A 72 -2.89 -3.88 4.32
CA TRP A 72 -3.86 -2.79 4.17
C TRP A 72 -4.42 -2.31 5.52
N ALA A 73 -3.79 -2.69 6.64
CA ALA A 73 -4.22 -2.33 8.00
C ALA A 73 -3.14 -1.55 8.76
N SER A 74 -2.45 -0.64 8.07
CA SER A 74 -1.36 0.16 8.65
C SER A 74 -1.81 0.86 9.94
N PRO A 75 -1.10 0.66 11.07
CA PRO A 75 -1.37 1.40 12.30
C PRO A 75 -0.79 2.82 12.28
N ASP A 76 0.03 3.13 11.28
CA ASP A 76 0.73 4.41 11.17
C ASP A 76 -0.09 5.45 10.41
N ILE A 77 -1.18 5.07 9.76
CA ILE A 77 -2.15 5.97 9.14
C ILE A 77 -3.43 5.97 9.99
N LYS A 78 -3.98 7.15 10.23
CA LYS A 78 -5.34 7.31 10.77
C LYS A 78 -5.99 8.58 10.23
N VAL A 79 -7.31 8.60 10.19
CA VAL A 79 -8.09 9.77 9.78
C VAL A 79 -8.94 10.32 10.92
N CYS A 80 -8.83 11.63 11.14
CA CYS A 80 -9.54 12.33 12.21
C CYS A 80 -10.39 13.47 11.67
N ALA A 81 -11.48 13.78 12.33
CA ALA A 81 -12.34 14.91 11.97
C ALA A 81 -11.70 16.28 12.30
N THR A 82 -10.64 16.31 13.11
CA THR A 82 -9.97 17.54 13.56
C THR A 82 -8.45 17.46 13.47
N ALA A 83 -7.79 18.62 13.43
CA ALA A 83 -6.33 18.74 13.40
C ALA A 83 -5.63 18.34 14.71
N LEU A 84 -6.37 18.06 15.79
CA LEU A 84 -5.79 17.68 17.09
C LEU A 84 -5.46 16.18 17.18
N GLY A 85 -5.84 15.40 16.17
CA GLY A 85 -5.68 13.95 16.17
C GLY A 85 -6.79 13.23 16.94
N CYS A 86 -6.77 11.91 16.84
CA CYS A 86 -7.75 11.00 17.40
C CYS A 86 -7.07 9.68 17.78
N ALA A 87 -7.70 8.90 18.67
CA ALA A 87 -7.15 7.62 19.11
C ALA A 87 -7.26 6.53 18.03
N SER A 88 -8.32 6.57 17.24
CA SER A 88 -8.64 5.67 16.13
C SER A 88 -9.37 6.44 15.05
N ASP A 89 -9.55 5.84 13.88
CA ASP A 89 -10.30 6.42 12.77
C ASP A 89 -11.69 6.89 13.20
N GLN A 90 -12.06 8.06 12.71
CA GLN A 90 -13.36 8.66 12.94
C GLN A 90 -14.20 8.65 11.67
N PRO A 91 -15.54 8.53 11.77
CA PRO A 91 -16.41 8.70 10.62
C PRO A 91 -16.18 10.05 9.93
N LEU A 92 -16.11 10.03 8.60
CA LEU A 92 -15.87 11.22 7.79
C LEU A 92 -17.19 11.85 7.32
N THR A 93 -17.18 13.17 7.19
CA THR A 93 -18.30 13.94 6.63
C THR A 93 -18.01 14.28 5.17
N VAL A 94 -18.85 13.81 4.24
CA VAL A 94 -18.80 14.15 2.81
C VAL A 94 -18.84 15.67 2.63
N GLY A 95 -17.98 16.19 1.76
CA GLY A 95 -17.78 17.62 1.51
C GLY A 95 -17.07 18.38 2.64
N GLY A 96 -16.86 17.74 3.79
CA GLY A 96 -16.19 18.32 4.95
C GLY A 96 -14.67 18.35 4.82
N THR A 97 -14.00 18.75 5.90
CA THR A 97 -12.55 18.63 6.04
C THR A 97 -12.23 17.56 7.08
N ALA A 98 -11.36 16.62 6.71
CA ALA A 98 -10.75 15.66 7.61
C ALA A 98 -9.24 15.88 7.66
N TYR A 99 -8.54 15.13 8.50
CA TYR A 99 -7.09 15.24 8.67
C TYR A 99 -6.50 13.84 8.71
N VAL A 100 -5.60 13.55 7.77
CA VAL A 100 -4.85 12.29 7.75
C VAL A 100 -3.58 12.48 8.57
N PHE A 101 -3.39 11.63 9.57
CA PHE A 101 -2.20 11.56 10.38
C PHE A 101 -1.37 10.36 9.96
N ILE A 102 -0.08 10.58 9.72
CA ILE A 102 0.88 9.56 9.31
C ILE A 102 2.03 9.55 10.32
N THR A 103 2.38 8.38 10.81
CA THR A 103 3.52 8.17 11.70
C THR A 103 4.70 7.67 10.87
N LEU A 104 5.75 8.49 10.79
CA LEU A 104 6.99 8.16 10.07
C LEU A 104 8.08 7.80 11.09
N ASN A 105 8.72 6.65 10.90
CA ASN A 105 9.74 6.14 11.79
C ASN A 105 11.13 6.26 11.14
N VAL A 106 12.11 6.78 11.88
CA VAL A 106 13.50 6.94 11.42
C VAL A 106 14.46 6.55 12.56
N PRO A 107 15.57 5.85 12.32
CA PRO A 107 15.90 5.15 11.08
C PRO A 107 15.05 3.89 10.94
N GLY A 108 14.82 3.47 9.70
CA GLY A 108 14.50 2.09 9.38
C GLY A 108 15.76 1.20 9.29
N PRO A 109 15.61 -0.07 8.87
CA PRO A 109 16.69 -1.05 8.85
C PRO A 109 17.78 -0.82 7.79
N TYR A 110 17.60 0.07 6.81
CA TYR A 110 18.47 0.19 5.63
C TYR A 110 19.29 1.49 5.56
N GLY A 111 19.23 2.33 6.59
CA GLY A 111 19.87 3.65 6.56
C GLY A 111 19.92 4.31 7.94
N THR A 112 20.55 5.48 8.02
CA THR A 112 20.68 6.24 9.27
C THR A 112 20.63 7.74 9.00
N GLY A 113 20.47 8.54 10.06
CA GLY A 113 20.49 10.00 9.98
C GLY A 113 19.12 10.64 9.81
N VAL A 114 19.12 11.92 9.40
CA VAL A 114 17.88 12.70 9.19
C VAL A 114 17.40 12.47 7.75
N SER A 115 16.20 11.89 7.60
CA SER A 115 15.59 11.67 6.29
C SER A 115 14.83 12.92 5.85
N ASN A 116 15.12 13.44 4.66
CA ASN A 116 14.44 14.62 4.12
C ASN A 116 13.65 14.20 2.89
N GLY A 117 12.35 14.47 2.90
CA GLY A 117 11.48 14.01 1.83
C GLY A 117 10.11 14.66 1.86
N THR A 118 9.25 14.17 0.99
CA THR A 118 7.85 14.60 0.88
C THR A 118 6.95 13.43 1.22
N MET A 119 6.09 13.61 2.22
CA MET A 119 5.00 12.69 2.49
C MET A 119 3.84 13.02 1.56
N ASN A 120 3.39 12.06 0.75
CA ASN A 120 2.24 12.19 -0.12
C ASN A 120 1.14 11.24 0.36
N VAL A 121 -0.11 11.71 0.30
CA VAL A 121 -1.27 10.90 0.69
C VAL A 121 -2.25 10.84 -0.46
N TYR A 122 -2.80 9.65 -0.68
CA TYR A 122 -3.78 9.37 -1.71
C TYR A 122 -4.96 8.62 -1.11
N TRP A 123 -6.09 8.69 -1.79
CA TRP A 123 -7.26 7.89 -1.47
C TRP A 123 -7.79 7.13 -2.70
N THR A 124 -8.50 6.04 -2.44
CA THR A 124 -9.35 5.36 -3.42
C THR A 124 -10.58 4.76 -2.73
N LEU A 125 -11.56 4.30 -3.51
CA LEU A 125 -12.70 3.56 -2.98
C LEU A 125 -12.22 2.32 -2.21
N LEU A 126 -12.84 2.07 -1.06
CA LEU A 126 -12.54 0.90 -0.23
C LEU A 126 -12.66 -0.41 -0.99
N GLY A 127 -11.69 -1.31 -0.84
CA GLY A 127 -11.79 -2.67 -1.36
C GLY A 127 -10.45 -3.27 -1.75
N GLY A 128 -10.51 -4.29 -2.61
CA GLY A 128 -9.34 -4.98 -3.14
C GLY A 128 -8.86 -4.40 -4.48
N ALA A 129 -7.69 -4.90 -4.88
CA ALA A 129 -7.14 -4.83 -6.23
C ALA A 129 -7.03 -3.41 -6.81
N ALA A 130 -6.67 -2.43 -5.98
CA ALA A 130 -6.41 -1.06 -6.43
C ALA A 130 -5.14 -1.02 -7.30
N GLN A 131 -5.19 -0.32 -8.42
CA GLN A 131 -4.08 -0.11 -9.35
C GLN A 131 -3.37 1.22 -9.10
N TRP A 132 -2.05 1.17 -8.98
CA TRP A 132 -1.22 2.36 -8.89
C TRP A 132 -0.81 2.85 -10.30
N PRO A 133 -0.76 4.17 -10.56
CA PRO A 133 -1.44 5.24 -9.82
C PRO A 133 -2.93 5.38 -10.23
N ALA A 134 -3.41 4.57 -11.18
CA ALA A 134 -4.67 4.81 -11.89
C ALA A 134 -5.92 4.95 -11.00
N ASP A 135 -6.01 4.17 -9.92
CA ASP A 135 -7.16 4.19 -9.00
C ASP A 135 -7.01 5.19 -7.86
N TRP A 136 -5.85 5.83 -7.73
CA TRP A 136 -5.49 6.64 -6.56
C TRP A 136 -5.58 8.14 -6.85
N THR A 137 -6.35 8.85 -6.03
CA THR A 137 -6.50 10.29 -6.12
C THR A 137 -5.70 10.98 -5.03
N SER A 138 -4.91 12.00 -5.38
CA SER A 138 -4.10 12.72 -4.40
C SER A 138 -4.99 13.51 -3.43
N ILE A 139 -4.67 13.40 -2.13
CA ILE A 139 -5.23 14.24 -1.07
C ILE A 139 -4.35 15.48 -0.89
N GLY A 140 -3.04 15.26 -0.76
CA GLY A 140 -2.09 16.34 -0.51
C GLY A 140 -0.69 15.80 -0.21
N SER A 141 0.24 16.73 -0.01
CA SER A 141 1.62 16.42 0.32
C SER A 141 2.26 17.49 1.19
N VAL A 142 3.31 17.10 1.92
CA VAL A 142 4.08 18.01 2.77
C VAL A 142 5.54 17.58 2.81
N ALA A 143 6.45 18.56 2.67
CA ALA A 143 7.88 18.35 2.84
C ALA A 143 8.21 18.29 4.35
N VAL A 144 8.95 17.27 4.76
CA VAL A 144 9.26 17.00 6.17
C VAL A 144 10.74 16.68 6.32
N PRO A 145 11.46 17.35 7.24
CA PRO A 145 12.72 16.84 7.77
C PRO A 145 12.42 15.88 8.93
N ALA A 146 12.68 14.59 8.74
CA ALA A 146 12.41 13.55 9.74
C ALA A 146 13.72 13.14 10.45
N SER A 147 13.89 13.65 11.67
CA SER A 147 15.00 13.26 12.55
C SER A 147 14.81 11.84 13.09
N PRO A 148 15.89 11.16 13.53
CA PRO A 148 15.78 9.89 14.24
C PRO A 148 14.77 9.94 15.40
N GLY A 149 13.85 8.99 15.41
CA GLY A 149 12.69 8.93 16.27
C GLY A 149 11.41 8.73 15.45
N VAL A 150 10.30 9.22 16.01
CA VAL A 150 8.97 9.18 15.40
C VAL A 150 8.57 10.60 15.03
N THR A 151 8.12 10.80 13.79
CA THR A 151 7.56 12.06 13.30
C THR A 151 6.09 11.84 12.94
N THR A 152 5.18 12.59 13.57
CA THR A 152 3.78 12.62 13.16
C THR A 152 3.56 13.73 12.14
N ILE A 153 3.04 13.34 10.98
CA ILE A 153 2.75 14.20 9.84
C ILE A 153 1.25 14.35 9.73
N THR A 154 0.75 15.56 9.52
CA THR A 154 -0.68 15.83 9.35
C THR A 154 -0.94 16.49 8.02
N ILE A 155 -1.85 15.93 7.23
CA ILE A 155 -2.28 16.48 5.94
C ILE A 155 -3.79 16.70 5.98
N PRO A 156 -4.28 17.95 5.76
CA PRO A 156 -5.71 18.21 5.67
C PRO A 156 -6.28 17.61 4.39
N TRP A 157 -7.44 16.97 4.50
CA TRP A 157 -8.23 16.49 3.39
C TRP A 157 -9.49 17.33 3.27
N VAL A 158 -9.43 18.34 2.41
CA VAL A 158 -10.54 19.26 2.15
C VAL A 158 -11.45 18.68 1.08
N GLY A 159 -12.76 18.78 1.28
CA GLY A 159 -13.75 18.30 0.32
C GLY A 159 -13.74 16.79 0.23
N VAL A 160 -13.83 16.12 1.38
CA VAL A 160 -13.91 14.66 1.45
C VAL A 160 -14.96 14.17 0.44
N PRO A 161 -14.61 13.26 -0.48
CA PRO A 161 -15.49 12.88 -1.58
C PRO A 161 -16.71 12.09 -1.08
N ASP A 162 -17.68 11.94 -1.96
CA ASP A 162 -18.77 10.99 -1.78
C ASP A 162 -18.35 9.63 -2.37
N ASP A 163 -18.39 8.56 -1.58
CA ASP A 163 -18.01 7.20 -1.97
C ASP A 163 -19.22 6.30 -2.31
N GLY A 164 -20.44 6.84 -2.25
CA GLY A 164 -21.65 6.17 -2.71
C GLY A 164 -22.82 6.24 -1.73
N PRO A 165 -23.69 5.21 -1.67
CA PRO A 165 -24.99 5.32 -0.99
C PRO A 165 -24.91 5.29 0.56
N ALA A 166 -23.72 5.29 1.16
CA ALA A 166 -23.52 5.17 2.59
C ALA A 166 -23.58 6.54 3.28
N PRO A 167 -24.15 6.64 4.50
CA PRO A 167 -24.01 7.85 5.30
C PRO A 167 -22.58 7.95 5.86
N GLY A 168 -21.77 8.82 5.25
CA GLY A 168 -20.38 9.04 5.62
C GLY A 168 -19.43 8.41 4.61
N ALA A 169 -18.21 8.93 4.58
CA ALA A 169 -17.26 8.63 3.53
C ALA A 169 -16.20 7.62 4.02
N HIS A 170 -15.98 6.53 3.29
CA HIS A 170 -15.09 5.45 3.68
C HIS A 170 -14.10 5.11 2.55
N PHE A 171 -12.80 5.12 2.87
CA PHE A 171 -11.75 5.09 1.84
C PHE A 171 -10.57 4.21 2.20
N CYS A 172 -9.92 3.73 1.16
CA CYS A 172 -8.54 3.31 1.26
C CYS A 172 -7.64 4.55 1.32
N LEU A 173 -6.65 4.54 2.20
CA LEU A 173 -5.59 5.55 2.26
C LEU A 173 -4.24 4.93 1.93
N LEU A 174 -3.45 5.61 1.11
CA LEU A 174 -2.07 5.23 0.81
C LEU A 174 -1.15 6.39 1.16
N SER A 175 -0.16 6.12 2.00
CA SER A 175 0.93 7.07 2.25
C SER A 175 2.15 6.68 1.42
N ARG A 176 2.89 7.67 0.92
CA ARG A 176 4.08 7.48 0.09
C ARG A 176 5.15 8.51 0.44
N TRP A 177 6.19 8.05 1.12
CA TRP A 177 7.37 8.83 1.46
C TRP A 177 8.33 8.91 0.26
N VAL A 178 8.58 10.11 -0.23
CA VAL A 178 9.46 10.36 -1.38
C VAL A 178 10.68 11.13 -0.92
N SER A 179 11.83 10.46 -0.88
CA SER A 179 13.09 11.04 -0.42
C SER A 179 14.22 10.73 -1.39
N PRO A 180 15.07 11.73 -1.74
CA PRO A 180 16.27 11.49 -2.56
C PRO A 180 17.33 10.63 -1.84
N THR A 181 17.38 10.66 -0.51
CA THR A 181 18.34 9.91 0.31
C THR A 181 17.81 8.58 0.81
N ASP A 182 16.53 8.32 0.55
CA ASP A 182 15.79 7.10 0.86
C ASP A 182 14.85 6.77 -0.32
N PRO A 183 15.41 6.34 -1.46
CA PRO A 183 14.63 6.05 -2.65
C PRO A 183 13.91 4.71 -2.52
N MET A 184 12.64 4.71 -2.92
CA MET A 184 11.82 3.51 -3.09
C MET A 184 12.53 2.48 -3.99
N THR A 185 12.67 1.26 -3.49
CA THR A 185 13.38 0.16 -4.16
C THR A 185 12.57 -0.48 -5.28
N PHE A 186 11.25 -0.44 -5.16
CA PHE A 186 10.30 -1.00 -6.13
C PHE A 186 9.01 -0.17 -6.18
N GLU A 187 8.54 0.14 -7.38
CA GLU A 187 7.20 0.68 -7.59
C GLU A 187 6.71 0.35 -9.00
N GLY A 188 5.50 -0.21 -9.09
CA GLY A 188 4.85 -0.57 -10.34
C GLY A 188 3.33 -0.37 -10.26
N PRO A 189 2.56 -0.94 -11.20
CA PRO A 189 1.13 -0.70 -11.26
C PRO A 189 0.31 -1.45 -10.20
N ASN A 190 0.92 -2.39 -9.48
CA ASN A 190 0.24 -3.20 -8.48
C ASN A 190 0.47 -2.61 -7.08
N THR A 191 -0.56 -1.99 -6.51
CA THR A 191 -0.48 -1.37 -5.17
C THR A 191 -0.08 -2.37 -4.08
N VAL A 192 -0.54 -3.62 -4.19
CA VAL A 192 -0.19 -4.68 -3.22
C VAL A 192 1.31 -4.91 -3.24
N ALA A 193 1.87 -5.16 -4.43
CA ALA A 193 3.31 -5.38 -4.60
C ALA A 193 4.12 -4.15 -4.17
N ASN A 194 3.62 -2.94 -4.42
CA ASN A 194 4.28 -1.72 -3.97
C ASN A 194 4.32 -1.64 -2.44
N THR A 195 3.19 -1.88 -1.78
CA THR A 195 3.08 -1.78 -0.31
C THR A 195 3.95 -2.84 0.36
N THR A 196 3.80 -4.12 -0.02
CA THR A 196 4.49 -5.23 0.65
C THR A 196 5.98 -5.36 0.34
N ALA A 197 6.52 -4.52 -0.54
CA ALA A 197 7.92 -4.57 -0.94
C ALA A 197 8.63 -3.23 -0.76
N ASN A 198 8.00 -2.28 -0.05
CA ASN A 198 8.50 -0.92 0.06
C ASN A 198 8.03 -0.24 1.35
N ASN A 199 8.95 -0.09 2.30
CA ASN A 199 8.69 0.46 3.62
C ASN A 199 8.38 1.98 3.60
N ASN A 200 8.61 2.64 2.46
CA ASN A 200 8.19 4.02 2.20
C ASN A 200 6.70 4.16 1.84
N ILE A 201 6.00 3.04 1.63
CA ILE A 201 4.59 3.00 1.24
C ILE A 201 3.84 2.24 2.32
N SER A 202 2.71 2.77 2.77
CA SER A 202 1.80 2.03 3.65
C SER A 202 0.36 2.25 3.24
N TRP A 203 -0.46 1.22 3.47
CA TRP A 203 -1.86 1.19 3.08
C TRP A 203 -2.76 0.97 4.31
N HIS A 204 -3.80 1.78 4.43
CA HIS A 204 -4.78 1.71 5.52
C HIS A 204 -6.23 1.71 5.00
N ASN A 205 -6.96 0.65 5.35
CA ASN A 205 -8.36 0.37 4.98
C ASN A 205 -9.19 0.00 6.22
N VAL A 206 -9.25 0.89 7.21
CA VAL A 206 -10.16 0.73 8.35
C VAL A 206 -11.33 1.69 8.22
N ALA A 207 -12.54 1.14 8.35
CA ALA A 207 -13.79 1.88 8.16
C ALA A 207 -14.68 1.76 9.41
N PRO A 208 -14.87 2.85 10.18
CA PRO A 208 -15.77 2.84 11.33
C PRO A 208 -17.23 2.85 10.89
N ILE A 209 -18.00 1.78 11.17
CA ILE A 209 -19.39 1.64 10.70
C ILE A 209 -20.37 1.74 11.89
N PRO A 210 -21.18 2.80 12.01
CA PRO A 210 -22.24 2.86 13.00
C PRO A 210 -23.46 2.05 12.52
N VAL A 211 -24.01 1.20 13.38
CA VAL A 211 -25.25 0.43 13.15
C VAL A 211 -26.24 0.75 14.26
N ASN A 212 -27.48 1.07 13.90
CA ASN A 212 -28.56 1.29 14.86
C ASN A 212 -29.31 -0.02 15.14
N ALA A 213 -29.26 -0.49 16.38
CA ALA A 213 -29.92 -1.72 16.82
C ALA A 213 -31.44 -1.64 16.66
N GLY A 214 -32.05 -2.77 16.29
CA GLY A 214 -33.50 -2.90 16.17
C GLY A 214 -34.09 -2.29 14.89
N THR A 215 -33.28 -1.69 14.04
CA THR A 215 -33.70 -1.17 12.73
C THR A 215 -33.56 -2.24 11.65
N SER A 216 -34.50 -2.28 10.70
CA SER A 216 -34.47 -3.23 9.57
C SER A 216 -33.63 -2.76 8.38
N THR A 217 -33.30 -1.46 8.30
CA THR A 217 -32.57 -0.87 7.17
C THR A 217 -31.06 -1.06 7.29
N GLY A 218 -30.51 -1.09 8.51
CA GLY A 218 -29.08 -1.23 8.76
C GLY A 218 -28.25 -0.09 8.17
N THR A 219 -26.95 -0.34 8.04
CA THR A 219 -25.97 0.56 7.42
C THR A 219 -25.35 -0.14 6.23
N THR A 220 -25.44 0.47 5.05
CA THR A 220 -24.87 -0.07 3.81
C THR A 220 -23.58 0.66 3.46
N VAL A 221 -22.53 -0.08 3.13
CA VAL A 221 -21.23 0.45 2.68
C VAL A 221 -20.72 -0.28 1.45
N PRO A 222 -19.96 0.39 0.57
CA PRO A 222 -19.40 -0.24 -0.62
C PRO A 222 -18.14 -1.05 -0.31
N PHE A 223 -17.86 -2.06 -1.14
CA PHE A 223 -16.57 -2.72 -1.25
C PHE A 223 -16.24 -2.92 -2.73
N ALA A 224 -15.14 -2.35 -3.19
CA ALA A 224 -14.64 -2.48 -4.54
C ALA A 224 -13.94 -3.84 -4.74
N VAL A 225 -14.32 -4.55 -5.78
CA VAL A 225 -13.73 -5.83 -6.19
C VAL A 225 -13.06 -5.61 -7.53
N GLY A 226 -11.74 -5.72 -7.60
CA GLY A 226 -10.99 -5.35 -8.82
C GLY A 226 -10.20 -6.49 -9.45
N ASN A 227 -9.67 -6.26 -10.64
CA ASN A 227 -8.72 -7.16 -11.27
C ASN A 227 -7.59 -6.38 -11.94
N VAL A 228 -6.41 -6.43 -11.31
CA VAL A 228 -5.20 -5.77 -11.81
C VAL A 228 -4.51 -6.55 -12.93
N ALA A 229 -4.92 -7.78 -13.21
CA ALA A 229 -4.37 -8.59 -14.29
C ALA A 229 -4.94 -8.18 -15.65
N ASN A 230 -4.17 -8.45 -16.71
CA ASN A 230 -4.58 -8.22 -18.10
C ASN A 230 -5.44 -9.34 -18.69
N VAL A 231 -5.78 -10.36 -17.89
CA VAL A 231 -6.69 -11.45 -18.22
C VAL A 231 -7.82 -11.50 -17.19
N PRO A 232 -9.03 -11.95 -17.56
CA PRO A 232 -10.09 -12.00 -16.58
C PRO A 232 -9.74 -13.05 -15.50
N THR A 233 -10.08 -12.77 -14.24
CA THR A 233 -9.70 -13.58 -13.07
C THR A 233 -10.91 -13.99 -12.23
N ASP A 234 -10.76 -15.12 -11.53
CA ASP A 234 -11.76 -15.60 -10.57
C ASP A 234 -11.31 -15.16 -9.18
N ASN A 235 -12.19 -14.48 -8.46
CA ASN A 235 -11.88 -13.84 -7.20
C ASN A 235 -12.82 -14.32 -6.10
N ASP A 236 -12.31 -14.38 -4.89
CA ASP A 236 -13.06 -14.75 -3.71
C ASP A 236 -13.18 -13.53 -2.78
N LEU A 237 -14.35 -13.35 -2.17
CA LEU A 237 -14.53 -12.47 -1.03
C LEU A 237 -14.57 -13.34 0.22
N VAL A 238 -13.60 -13.13 1.11
CA VAL A 238 -13.46 -13.87 2.37
C VAL A 238 -13.77 -12.96 3.53
N PHE A 239 -14.66 -13.40 4.40
CA PHE A 239 -15.04 -12.68 5.61
C PHE A 239 -14.23 -13.20 6.79
N GLY A 240 -13.90 -12.29 7.72
CA GLY A 240 -13.25 -12.64 8.97
C GLY A 240 -13.78 -11.83 10.14
N GLN A 241 -13.69 -12.41 11.34
CA GLN A 241 -13.89 -11.72 12.61
C GLN A 241 -13.17 -12.49 13.72
N GLY A 242 -12.89 -11.81 14.84
CA GLY A 242 -12.28 -12.45 16.01
C GLY A 242 -13.26 -13.33 16.79
N ALA A 243 -12.77 -14.44 17.35
CA ALA A 243 -13.59 -15.38 18.13
C ALA A 243 -14.24 -14.75 19.38
N ASP A 244 -13.57 -13.77 19.99
CA ASP A 244 -14.04 -13.12 21.23
C ASP A 244 -15.02 -11.96 20.99
N ARG A 245 -15.13 -11.49 19.74
CA ARG A 245 -15.96 -10.32 19.35
C ARG A 245 -16.83 -10.66 18.16
N ARG A 246 -17.66 -11.70 18.31
CA ARG A 246 -18.60 -12.15 17.28
C ARG A 246 -19.78 -11.19 17.13
N PHE A 247 -19.97 -10.66 15.93
CA PHE A 247 -21.08 -9.75 15.65
C PHE A 247 -22.45 -10.44 15.77
N GLU A 248 -22.52 -11.75 15.53
CA GLU A 248 -23.74 -12.53 15.64
C GLU A 248 -24.28 -12.60 17.09
N ASN A 249 -23.42 -12.38 18.10
CA ASN A 249 -23.82 -12.38 19.52
C ASN A 249 -24.82 -11.28 19.86
N VAL A 250 -24.90 -10.22 19.05
CA VAL A 250 -25.87 -9.13 19.21
C VAL A 250 -26.99 -9.19 18.15
N GLY A 251 -27.18 -10.37 17.55
CA GLY A 251 -28.06 -10.57 16.41
C GLY A 251 -27.58 -9.84 15.15
N GLY A 252 -26.27 -9.59 15.05
CA GLY A 252 -25.63 -8.98 13.90
C GLY A 252 -25.79 -9.82 12.63
N LYS A 253 -26.09 -9.18 11.51
CA LYS A 253 -26.17 -9.82 10.19
C LYS A 253 -25.47 -8.97 9.15
N VAL A 254 -24.81 -9.65 8.21
CA VAL A 254 -24.23 -9.05 7.01
C VAL A 254 -24.91 -9.63 5.78
N VAL A 255 -25.38 -8.74 4.91
CA VAL A 255 -25.93 -9.10 3.59
C VAL A 255 -25.07 -8.41 2.53
N VAL A 256 -24.59 -9.20 1.58
CA VAL A 256 -23.83 -8.73 0.42
C VAL A 256 -24.78 -8.62 -0.77
N ASP A 257 -24.83 -7.47 -1.42
CA ASP A 257 -25.46 -7.30 -2.72
C ASP A 257 -24.36 -7.24 -3.78
N LEU A 258 -24.27 -8.27 -4.63
CA LEU A 258 -23.27 -8.32 -5.70
C LEU A 258 -23.62 -7.40 -6.88
N GLY A 259 -24.86 -6.90 -6.95
CA GLY A 259 -25.39 -6.27 -8.16
C GLY A 259 -25.60 -7.27 -9.30
N GLY A 260 -26.35 -6.86 -10.33
CA GLY A 260 -26.82 -7.77 -11.38
C GLY A 260 -25.70 -8.48 -12.14
N GLN A 261 -24.67 -7.73 -12.52
CA GLN A 261 -23.57 -8.22 -13.33
C GLN A 261 -22.69 -9.25 -12.60
N LEU A 262 -22.22 -8.95 -11.39
CA LEU A 262 -21.38 -9.88 -10.64
C LEU A 262 -22.17 -11.07 -10.13
N PHE A 263 -23.43 -10.87 -9.73
CA PHE A 263 -24.29 -11.97 -9.33
C PHE A 263 -24.51 -12.97 -10.47
N GLN A 264 -24.80 -12.49 -11.68
CA GLN A 264 -24.95 -13.35 -12.86
C GLN A 264 -23.68 -14.15 -13.14
N ARG A 265 -22.50 -13.51 -13.08
CA ARG A 265 -21.21 -14.19 -13.27
C ARG A 265 -20.95 -15.24 -12.21
N TRP A 266 -21.22 -14.92 -10.95
CA TRP A 266 -21.10 -15.85 -9.83
C TRP A 266 -22.03 -17.06 -9.98
N GLN A 267 -23.28 -16.84 -10.42
CA GLN A 267 -24.22 -17.93 -10.74
C GLN A 267 -23.72 -18.81 -11.89
N GLN A 268 -23.21 -18.21 -12.97
CA GLN A 268 -22.64 -18.93 -14.11
C GLN A 268 -21.41 -19.76 -13.72
N ALA A 269 -20.64 -19.30 -12.74
CA ALA A 269 -19.51 -20.03 -12.16
C ALA A 269 -19.92 -21.14 -11.16
N GLY A 270 -21.23 -21.37 -11.00
CA GLY A 270 -21.78 -22.42 -10.13
C GLY A 270 -22.17 -21.96 -8.73
N ALA A 271 -22.27 -20.65 -8.49
CA ALA A 271 -22.69 -20.06 -7.22
C ALA A 271 -21.91 -20.59 -5.99
N LYS A 272 -20.58 -20.67 -6.13
CA LYS A 272 -19.69 -21.29 -5.14
C LYS A 272 -19.55 -20.43 -3.88
N GLY A 273 -19.45 -21.07 -2.73
CA GLY A 273 -19.12 -20.42 -1.47
C GLY A 273 -19.34 -21.31 -0.25
N THR A 274 -18.92 -20.81 0.91
CA THR A 274 -19.06 -21.47 2.22
C THR A 274 -19.72 -20.51 3.19
N ALA A 275 -20.55 -21.02 4.10
CA ALA A 275 -21.28 -20.23 5.10
C ALA A 275 -22.00 -18.99 4.53
N ILE A 276 -22.63 -19.16 3.36
CA ILE A 276 -23.44 -18.13 2.70
C ILE A 276 -24.78 -18.70 2.26
N ARG A 277 -25.77 -17.82 2.07
CA ARG A 277 -27.09 -18.19 1.53
C ARG A 277 -27.63 -17.08 0.62
N PRO A 278 -27.93 -17.36 -0.65
CA PRO A 278 -28.73 -16.46 -1.48
C PRO A 278 -30.11 -16.22 -0.85
N ILE A 279 -30.53 -14.96 -0.76
CA ILE A 279 -31.81 -14.56 -0.14
C ILE A 279 -32.76 -13.85 -1.11
N GLY A 280 -32.48 -13.95 -2.42
CA GLY A 280 -33.30 -13.38 -3.49
C GLY A 280 -32.66 -12.16 -4.14
N GLY A 281 -33.05 -11.89 -5.39
CA GLY A 281 -32.41 -10.87 -6.22
C GLY A 281 -30.91 -11.15 -6.36
N THR A 282 -30.09 -10.14 -6.09
CA THR A 282 -28.61 -10.17 -6.16
C THR A 282 -27.95 -10.31 -4.78
N LYS A 283 -28.74 -10.67 -3.75
CA LYS A 283 -28.35 -10.61 -2.35
C LYS A 283 -27.98 -11.97 -1.77
N ILE A 284 -26.90 -11.98 -0.99
CA ILE A 284 -26.33 -13.14 -0.31
C ILE A 284 -26.18 -12.80 1.17
N GLN A 285 -26.82 -13.58 2.05
CA GLN A 285 -26.61 -13.47 3.48
C GLN A 285 -25.34 -14.23 3.90
N ILE A 286 -24.53 -13.60 4.75
CA ILE A 286 -23.43 -14.25 5.44
C ILE A 286 -23.96 -14.99 6.67
N LEU A 287 -23.67 -16.29 6.78
CA LEU A 287 -24.18 -17.16 7.85
C LEU A 287 -23.20 -17.31 9.03
N ASP A 288 -21.89 -17.25 8.75
CA ASP A 288 -20.83 -17.27 9.76
C ASP A 288 -19.68 -16.37 9.30
N LEU A 289 -19.48 -15.23 9.95
CA LEU A 289 -18.47 -14.26 9.56
C LEU A 289 -17.03 -14.76 9.77
N ALA A 290 -16.83 -15.83 10.53
CA ALA A 290 -15.50 -16.40 10.76
C ALA A 290 -15.04 -17.33 9.62
N THR A 291 -15.97 -17.84 8.80
CA THR A 291 -15.68 -18.88 7.79
C THR A 291 -16.31 -18.61 6.42
N ALA A 292 -17.07 -17.52 6.28
CA ALA A 292 -17.79 -17.24 5.06
C ALA A 292 -16.89 -16.83 3.91
N ARG A 293 -17.21 -17.39 2.74
CA ARG A 293 -16.56 -17.10 1.47
C ARG A 293 -17.59 -17.06 0.36
N ILE A 294 -17.58 -16.01 -0.45
CA ILE A 294 -18.22 -15.98 -1.76
C ILE A 294 -17.12 -16.23 -2.79
N ALA A 295 -17.16 -17.36 -3.48
CA ALA A 295 -16.04 -17.84 -4.29
C ALA A 295 -16.31 -17.76 -5.79
N GLY A 296 -15.25 -17.56 -6.57
CA GLY A 296 -15.29 -17.66 -8.04
C GLY A 296 -16.05 -16.53 -8.72
N ILE A 297 -15.99 -15.31 -8.17
CA ILE A 297 -16.55 -14.12 -8.81
C ILE A 297 -15.62 -13.72 -9.95
N ARG A 298 -16.12 -13.82 -11.19
CA ARG A 298 -15.38 -13.45 -12.40
C ARG A 298 -15.28 -11.93 -12.54
N ILE A 299 -14.06 -11.40 -12.61
CA ILE A 299 -13.78 -9.97 -12.83
C ILE A 299 -12.93 -9.79 -14.10
N ASN A 300 -13.34 -8.90 -15.01
CA ASN A 300 -12.58 -8.67 -16.24
C ASN A 300 -11.35 -7.78 -16.03
N PRO A 301 -10.36 -7.79 -16.93
CA PRO A 301 -9.20 -6.92 -16.83
C PRO A 301 -9.60 -5.46 -16.66
N GLY A 302 -9.02 -4.79 -15.65
CA GLY A 302 -9.28 -3.38 -15.39
C GLY A 302 -10.68 -3.05 -14.86
N GLU A 303 -11.54 -4.04 -14.62
CA GLU A 303 -12.79 -3.81 -13.92
C GLU A 303 -12.52 -3.65 -12.41
N ARG A 304 -13.21 -2.69 -11.79
CA ARG A 304 -13.25 -2.50 -10.33
C ARG A 304 -14.67 -2.19 -9.81
N PRO A 305 -15.67 -3.06 -10.07
CA PRO A 305 -17.04 -2.86 -9.61
C PRO A 305 -17.16 -2.84 -8.08
N GLN A 306 -18.21 -2.17 -7.58
CA GLN A 306 -18.57 -2.18 -6.16
C GLN A 306 -19.62 -3.25 -5.89
N VAL A 307 -19.46 -3.96 -4.77
CA VAL A 307 -20.53 -4.70 -4.08
C VAL A 307 -20.97 -3.90 -2.86
N LEU A 308 -22.20 -4.10 -2.40
CA LEU A 308 -22.72 -3.41 -1.22
C LEU A 308 -22.83 -4.37 -0.04
N LEU A 309 -22.32 -3.96 1.12
CA LEU A 309 -22.40 -4.68 2.37
C LEU A 309 -23.38 -3.98 3.29
N ASN A 310 -24.47 -4.65 3.66
CA ASN A 310 -25.44 -4.14 4.62
C ASN A 310 -25.28 -4.81 5.98
N PHE A 311 -25.01 -4.00 7.00
CA PHE A 311 -24.85 -4.41 8.39
C PHE A 311 -26.10 -4.07 9.19
N THR A 312 -26.68 -5.07 9.86
CA THR A 312 -27.82 -4.88 10.78
C THR A 312 -27.51 -5.56 12.11
N ALA A 313 -28.14 -5.10 13.19
CA ALA A 313 -28.02 -5.72 14.51
C ALA A 313 -29.34 -5.64 15.28
N ALA A 314 -29.60 -6.65 16.11
CA ALA A 314 -30.82 -6.71 16.91
C ALA A 314 -30.67 -5.98 18.25
N GLN A 315 -29.48 -6.03 18.86
CA GLN A 315 -29.22 -5.51 20.20
C GLN A 315 -28.07 -4.51 20.20
N PRO A 316 -28.13 -3.43 21.00
CA PRO A 316 -27.01 -2.49 21.15
C PRO A 316 -25.84 -3.14 21.89
N ALA A 317 -24.64 -2.60 21.68
CA ALA A 317 -23.43 -3.06 22.36
C ALA A 317 -22.42 -1.93 22.56
N SER A 318 -21.65 -2.01 23.65
CA SER A 318 -20.57 -1.06 23.94
C SER A 318 -19.23 -1.43 23.29
N THR A 319 -19.12 -2.63 22.72
CA THR A 319 -17.91 -3.12 22.06
C THR A 319 -17.91 -2.81 20.56
N VAL A 320 -16.71 -2.72 19.99
CA VAL A 320 -16.48 -2.66 18.54
C VAL A 320 -16.34 -4.09 18.01
N PHE A 321 -17.01 -4.40 16.90
CA PHE A 321 -16.90 -5.67 16.19
C PHE A 321 -16.07 -5.47 14.92
N PRO A 322 -14.77 -5.81 14.94
CA PRO A 322 -13.94 -5.76 13.74
C PRO A 322 -14.33 -6.91 12.82
N ILE A 323 -14.80 -6.57 11.62
CA ILE A 323 -15.17 -7.52 10.57
C ILE A 323 -14.29 -7.23 9.36
N THR A 324 -13.52 -8.22 8.91
CA THR A 324 -12.71 -8.08 7.71
C THR A 324 -13.44 -8.62 6.48
N VAL A 325 -13.25 -7.96 5.35
CA VAL A 325 -13.58 -8.48 4.02
C VAL A 325 -12.33 -8.38 3.18
N THR A 326 -11.79 -9.52 2.75
CA THR A 326 -10.57 -9.60 1.96
C THR A 326 -10.88 -10.17 0.60
N GLN A 327 -10.38 -9.52 -0.45
CA GLN A 327 -10.40 -10.06 -1.79
C GLN A 327 -9.18 -10.96 -2.01
N PHE A 328 -9.43 -12.19 -2.43
CA PHE A 328 -8.39 -13.08 -2.92
C PHE A 328 -8.51 -13.25 -4.42
N GLY A 329 -7.41 -13.04 -5.15
CA GLY A 329 -7.33 -13.29 -6.59
C GLY A 329 -6.35 -14.43 -6.90
N PRO A 330 -6.15 -14.77 -8.19
CA PRO A 330 -5.21 -15.81 -8.55
C PRO A 330 -3.79 -15.43 -8.15
N GLY A 331 -3.11 -16.34 -7.45
CA GLY A 331 -1.67 -16.23 -7.23
C GLY A 331 -0.91 -16.36 -8.55
N HIS A 332 0.36 -15.93 -8.55
CA HIS A 332 1.22 -16.08 -9.73
C HIS A 332 1.30 -17.55 -10.20
N ALA A 333 1.17 -17.78 -11.51
CA ALA A 333 1.41 -19.06 -12.18
C ALA A 333 0.68 -20.29 -11.60
N GLY A 334 -0.56 -20.13 -11.12
CA GLY A 334 -1.36 -21.25 -10.58
C GLY A 334 -1.09 -21.58 -9.12
N ALA A 335 -0.40 -20.68 -8.40
CA ALA A 335 -0.30 -20.72 -6.95
C ALA A 335 -1.67 -20.52 -6.26
N GLN A 336 -1.69 -20.77 -4.95
CA GLN A 336 -2.86 -20.51 -4.10
C GLN A 336 -3.37 -19.07 -4.27
N PRO A 337 -4.68 -18.82 -4.06
CA PRO A 337 -5.21 -17.47 -4.08
C PRO A 337 -4.43 -16.55 -3.14
N THR A 338 -4.09 -15.35 -3.62
CA THR A 338 -3.33 -14.34 -2.86
C THR A 338 -4.24 -13.22 -2.41
N ASP A 339 -4.01 -12.70 -1.20
CA ASP A 339 -4.62 -11.45 -0.73
C ASP A 339 -4.23 -10.33 -1.70
N ILE A 340 -5.22 -9.70 -2.31
CA ILE A 340 -5.03 -8.56 -3.22
C ILE A 340 -5.66 -7.27 -2.67
N GLY A 341 -5.95 -7.23 -1.38
CA GLY A 341 -6.49 -6.11 -0.64
C GLY A 341 -7.78 -6.47 0.09
N GLY A 342 -8.06 -5.74 1.15
CA GLY A 342 -9.25 -5.92 1.97
C GLY A 342 -9.59 -4.68 2.78
N VAL A 343 -10.62 -4.80 3.60
CA VAL A 343 -11.12 -3.73 4.47
C VAL A 343 -11.44 -4.32 5.83
N GLN A 344 -11.10 -3.62 6.89
CA GLN A 344 -11.64 -3.88 8.22
C GLN A 344 -12.76 -2.88 8.52
N TYR A 345 -13.96 -3.40 8.71
CA TYR A 345 -15.11 -2.65 9.18
C TYR A 345 -15.18 -2.73 10.70
N ASP A 346 -14.94 -1.61 11.36
CA ASP A 346 -15.07 -1.48 12.82
C ASP A 346 -16.52 -1.13 13.15
N VAL A 347 -17.35 -2.16 13.30
CA VAL A 347 -18.79 -2.00 13.50
C VAL A 347 -19.09 -1.63 14.96
N THR A 348 -19.79 -0.52 15.16
CA THR A 348 -20.33 -0.09 16.45
C THR A 348 -21.84 -0.19 16.45
N VAL A 349 -22.44 -0.67 17.55
CA VAL A 349 -23.90 -0.89 17.60
C VAL A 349 -24.56 -0.02 18.66
N ARG A 350 -25.31 0.98 18.22
CA ARG A 350 -25.96 1.97 19.08
C ARG A 350 -27.44 1.64 19.28
N ARG A 351 -28.07 2.22 20.31
CA ARG A 351 -29.54 2.19 20.40
C ARG A 351 -30.10 3.05 19.26
N GLY A 352 -31.03 2.47 18.50
CA GLY A 352 -31.82 3.20 17.50
C GLY A 352 -32.84 4.13 18.12
#